data_AF-A0A1J9Q0L3-F1
#
_entry.id   AF-A0A1J9Q0L3-F1
#
_cell.length_a   1.000
_cell.length_b   1.000
_cell.length_c   1.000
_cell.angle_alpha   90.00
_cell.angle_beta   90.00
_cell.angle_gamma   90.00
#
_symmetry.space_group_name_H-M   'P 1'
#
loop_
_entity.id
_entity.type
_entity.pdbx_description
1 polymer ?
#
loop_
_entity_poly.entity_id
_entity_poly.type
_entity_poly.pdbx_seq_one_letter_code
_entity_poly.pdbx_strand_id
1 'polypeptide(L)'
;MAADPTFAICGKFSGVKGQSLNRWLVKLEWELRSSKVGGKVPAEELLPAINLLLTGEAEEWIQANPSLMRLLDNPAEDNRGSIPGKSTEEKVSCEAEMAKLVQGTMDLTEYYQLGVRILRRLGIKDQAASTPAKGRKPEILLLEALIGKWIRGLTKSRTRTRLIEVSDELTTLAAAYYKALNIEKAELELKKDKQSREREKEIS
;
A
#
# COMPACT_ATOMS: atom_id res chain seq x y z
N MET A 1 3.04 19.78 19.30
CA MET A 1 3.88 20.16 18.14
C MET A 1 4.03 18.91 17.28
N ALA A 2 3.51 18.94 16.06
CA ALA A 2 3.77 17.87 15.10
C ALA A 2 5.25 17.93 14.71
N ALA A 3 5.92 16.78 14.61
CA ALA A 3 7.31 16.73 14.15
C ALA A 3 7.36 17.14 12.68
N ASP A 4 8.31 18.00 12.32
CA ASP A 4 8.51 18.42 10.93
C ASP A 4 8.83 17.19 10.05
N PRO A 5 8.29 17.13 8.83
CA PRO A 5 8.56 16.04 7.90
C PRO A 5 10.05 16.03 7.53
N THR A 6 10.70 14.88 7.65
CA THR A 6 12.14 14.72 7.36
C THR A 6 12.42 14.29 5.93
N PHE A 7 11.37 13.96 5.16
CA PHE A 7 11.43 13.51 3.76
C PHE A 7 12.30 12.28 3.54
N ALA A 8 12.54 11.49 4.59
CA ALA A 8 13.41 10.31 4.56
C ALA A 8 12.81 9.15 3.74
N ILE A 9 11.48 9.10 3.59
CA ILE A 9 10.73 8.05 2.89
C ILE A 9 10.69 8.33 1.38
N CYS A 10 10.30 9.53 0.97
CA CYS A 10 10.26 9.89 -0.44
C CYS A 10 11.66 10.15 -0.99
N GLY A 11 12.54 10.75 -0.19
CA GLY A 11 13.85 11.21 -0.64
C GLY A 11 13.73 12.22 -1.78
N LYS A 12 14.88 12.50 -2.41
CA LYS A 12 14.95 13.36 -3.58
C LYS A 12 14.52 12.60 -4.84
N PHE A 13 13.87 13.29 -5.76
CA PHE A 13 13.50 12.77 -7.08
C PHE A 13 14.39 13.41 -8.13
N SER A 14 15.08 12.57 -8.92
CA SER A 14 16.00 13.05 -9.95
C SER A 14 15.55 12.78 -11.37
N GLY A 15 14.47 12.01 -11.57
CA GLY A 15 13.95 11.68 -12.90
C GLY A 15 14.72 10.58 -13.64
N VAL A 16 15.80 10.05 -13.07
CA VAL A 16 16.65 9.03 -13.70
C VAL A 16 15.91 7.70 -13.95
N LYS A 17 16.33 6.96 -14.98
CA LYS A 17 15.77 5.63 -15.32
C LYS A 17 15.71 4.71 -14.10
N GLY A 18 14.51 4.23 -13.79
CA GLY A 18 14.22 3.36 -12.65
C GLY A 18 13.53 4.07 -11.48
N GLN A 19 13.47 5.40 -11.47
CA GLN A 19 12.61 6.15 -10.56
C GLN A 19 11.20 6.28 -11.16
N SER A 20 10.18 6.07 -10.33
CA SER A 20 8.78 6.25 -10.72
C SER A 20 8.22 7.47 -10.00
N LEU A 21 7.77 8.46 -10.78
CA LEU A 21 7.17 9.69 -10.25
C LEU A 21 5.96 9.39 -9.37
N ASN A 22 5.05 8.53 -9.83
CA ASN A 22 3.86 8.14 -9.07
C ASN A 22 4.23 7.50 -7.72
N ARG A 23 5.23 6.62 -7.73
CA ARG A 23 5.71 5.97 -6.50
C ARG A 23 6.37 6.96 -5.54
N TRP A 24 7.07 7.94 -6.07
CA TRP A 24 7.70 9.00 -5.27
C TRP A 24 6.65 9.94 -4.66
N LEU A 25 5.64 10.36 -5.43
CA LEU A 25 4.53 11.20 -4.96
C LEU A 25 3.73 10.55 -3.83
N VAL A 26 3.44 9.24 -3.93
CA VAL A 26 2.75 8.52 -2.84
C VAL A 26 3.54 8.53 -1.55
N LYS A 27 4.87 8.41 -1.62
CA LYS A 27 5.75 8.50 -0.46
C LYS A 27 5.77 9.91 0.14
N LEU A 28 5.76 10.93 -0.72
CA LEU A 28 5.71 12.32 -0.28
C LEU A 28 4.38 12.66 0.40
N GLU A 29 3.25 12.25 -0.15
CA GLU A 29 1.93 12.45 0.47
C GLU A 29 1.81 11.72 1.82
N TRP A 30 2.51 10.61 1.99
CA TRP A 30 2.59 9.90 3.26
C TRP A 30 3.43 10.63 4.30
N GLU A 31 4.57 11.20 3.91
CA GLU A 31 5.40 12.07 4.75
C GLU A 31 4.59 13.28 5.26
N LEU A 32 3.81 13.89 4.36
CA LEU A 32 2.96 15.07 4.64
C LEU A 32 1.60 14.73 5.25
N ARG A 33 1.39 13.49 5.72
CA ARG A 33 0.07 13.04 6.23
C ARG A 33 -0.43 13.86 7.43
N SER A 34 0.48 14.40 8.23
CA SER A 34 0.17 15.23 9.40
C SER A 34 -0.46 16.56 9.03
N SER A 35 -0.25 17.02 7.79
CA SER A 35 -0.73 18.29 7.25
C SER A 35 -2.04 18.16 6.48
N LYS A 36 -2.65 16.98 6.45
CA LYS A 36 -3.85 16.74 5.64
C LYS A 36 -5.07 17.48 6.20
N VAL A 37 -5.73 18.21 5.32
CA VAL A 37 -7.05 18.83 5.58
C VAL A 37 -8.06 18.16 4.65
N GLY A 38 -9.11 17.55 5.21
CA GLY A 38 -10.13 16.85 4.41
C GLY A 38 -9.59 15.62 3.64
N GLY A 39 -8.55 14.96 4.16
CA GLY A 39 -7.96 13.75 3.57
C GLY A 39 -6.97 14.01 2.43
N LYS A 40 -6.72 15.27 2.07
CA LYS A 40 -5.74 15.69 1.06
C LYS A 40 -4.67 16.57 1.68
N VAL A 41 -3.45 16.49 1.17
CA VAL A 41 -2.38 17.43 1.54
C VAL A 41 -2.66 18.75 0.80
N PRO A 42 -2.74 19.89 1.51
CA PRO A 42 -2.92 21.19 0.89
C PRO A 42 -1.83 21.50 -0.13
N ALA A 43 -2.17 22.22 -1.19
CA ALA A 43 -1.22 22.60 -2.23
C ALA A 43 -0.10 23.50 -1.67
N GLU A 44 -0.41 24.31 -0.64
CA GLU A 44 0.57 25.17 0.02
C GLU A 44 1.67 24.39 0.73
N GLU A 45 1.44 23.13 1.09
CA GLU A 45 2.47 22.27 1.69
C GLU A 45 3.07 21.28 0.69
N LEU A 46 2.27 20.79 -0.26
CA LEU A 46 2.72 19.80 -1.23
C LEU A 46 3.66 20.40 -2.28
N LEU A 47 3.34 21.58 -2.83
CA LEU A 47 4.12 22.15 -3.94
C LEU A 47 5.52 22.64 -3.51
N PRO A 48 5.69 23.32 -2.37
CA PRO A 48 7.03 23.67 -1.88
C PRO A 48 7.87 22.43 -1.55
N ALA A 49 7.26 21.39 -0.98
CA ALA A 49 7.95 20.13 -0.71
C ALA A 49 8.40 19.44 -1.99
N ILE A 50 7.59 19.49 -3.07
CA ILE A 50 8.01 18.99 -4.38
C ILE A 50 9.22 19.78 -4.86
N ASN A 51 9.15 21.11 -4.86
CA ASN A 51 10.24 21.98 -5.33
C ASN A 51 11.58 21.68 -4.65
N LEU A 52 11.57 21.54 -3.32
CA LEU A 52 12.76 21.25 -2.50
C LEU A 52 13.39 19.87 -2.76
N LEU A 53 12.59 18.91 -3.22
CA LEU A 53 13.00 17.51 -3.34
C LEU A 53 13.30 17.09 -4.77
N LEU A 54 12.95 17.91 -5.78
CA LEU A 54 13.42 17.72 -7.14
C LEU A 54 14.93 18.03 -7.21
N THR A 55 15.67 17.19 -7.93
CA THR A 55 17.12 17.36 -8.16
C THR A 55 17.51 16.86 -9.55
N GLY A 56 18.72 17.14 -10.01
CA GLY A 56 19.26 16.57 -11.26
C GLY A 56 18.38 16.87 -12.47
N GLU A 57 18.12 15.87 -13.32
CA GLU A 57 17.32 16.06 -14.55
C GLU A 57 15.91 16.61 -14.26
N ALA A 58 15.30 16.25 -13.13
CA ALA A 58 13.97 16.73 -12.77
C ALA A 58 13.98 18.21 -12.34
N GLU A 59 15.03 18.66 -11.68
CA GLU A 59 15.24 20.07 -11.31
C GLU A 59 15.56 20.90 -12.56
N GLU A 60 16.47 20.42 -13.41
CA GLU A 60 16.83 21.06 -14.69
C GLU A 60 15.59 21.22 -15.59
N TRP A 61 14.71 20.22 -15.62
CA TRP A 61 13.47 20.28 -16.37
C TRP A 61 12.50 21.34 -15.84
N ILE A 62 12.37 21.51 -14.52
CA ILE A 62 11.53 22.57 -13.94
C ILE A 62 12.13 23.95 -14.22
N GLN A 63 13.46 24.11 -14.11
CA GLN A 63 14.15 25.37 -14.43
C GLN A 63 13.99 25.74 -15.91
N ALA A 64 13.95 24.75 -16.80
CA ALA A 64 13.66 24.96 -18.22
C ALA A 64 12.20 25.33 -18.51
N ASN A 65 11.29 25.24 -17.53
CA ASN A 65 9.87 25.55 -17.66
C ASN A 65 9.43 26.61 -16.64
N PRO A 66 9.66 27.92 -16.91
CA PRO A 66 9.42 29.00 -15.96
C PRO A 66 7.98 29.11 -15.43
N SER A 67 6.99 28.61 -16.18
CA SER A 67 5.59 28.57 -15.76
C SER A 67 5.34 27.55 -14.65
N LEU A 68 6.03 26.41 -14.68
CA LEU A 68 5.96 25.38 -13.64
C LEU A 68 6.75 25.78 -12.39
N MET A 69 7.90 26.44 -12.57
CA MET A 69 8.69 27.00 -11.48
C MET A 69 7.87 28.02 -10.67
N ARG A 70 7.17 28.95 -11.35
CA ARG A 70 6.27 29.91 -10.67
C ARG A 70 5.13 29.25 -9.91
N LEU A 71 4.57 28.16 -10.43
CA LEU A 71 3.51 27.40 -9.76
C LEU A 71 4.03 26.71 -8.49
N LEU A 72 5.26 26.22 -8.51
CA LEU A 72 5.92 25.58 -7.37
C LEU A 72 6.33 26.60 -6.29
N ASP A 73 6.74 27.81 -6.70
CA ASP A 73 7.13 28.89 -5.80
C ASP A 73 5.93 29.65 -5.21
N ASN A 74 4.82 29.75 -5.94
CA ASN A 74 3.62 30.45 -5.50
C ASN A 74 2.33 29.66 -5.79
N PRO A 75 1.92 28.76 -4.87
CA PRO A 75 0.72 27.92 -4.99
C PRO A 75 -0.59 28.71 -5.16
N ALA A 76 -0.60 29.99 -4.77
CA ALA A 76 -1.77 30.85 -4.74
C ALA A 76 -1.98 31.69 -6.02
N GLU A 77 -0.99 31.71 -6.95
CA GLU A 77 -1.21 32.34 -8.25
C GLU A 77 -2.03 31.41 -9.16
N ASP A 78 -3.30 31.78 -9.30
CA ASP A 78 -4.31 31.19 -10.18
C ASP A 78 -3.86 31.23 -11.65
N ASN A 79 -3.06 30.24 -12.04
CA ASN A 79 -2.76 30.00 -13.43
C ASN A 79 -3.75 28.95 -13.94
N ARG A 80 -4.90 29.44 -14.41
CA ARG A 80 -5.79 28.80 -15.40
C ARG A 80 -5.07 28.52 -16.74
N GLY A 81 -3.81 28.09 -16.70
CA GLY A 81 -3.01 27.66 -17.82
C GLY A 81 -2.96 26.14 -17.81
N SER A 82 -3.79 25.55 -18.67
CA SER A 82 -3.84 24.13 -18.97
C SER A 82 -2.45 23.48 -18.98
N ILE A 83 -2.21 22.54 -18.07
CA ILE A 83 -1.14 21.56 -18.19
C ILE A 83 -1.42 20.77 -19.48
N PRO A 84 -0.64 20.91 -20.56
CA PRO A 84 -0.85 20.13 -21.77
C PRO A 84 -0.23 18.76 -21.55
N GLY A 85 -1.08 17.75 -21.35
CA GLY A 85 -0.66 16.37 -21.18
C GLY A 85 -1.51 15.62 -20.16
N LYS A 86 -2.82 15.50 -20.41
CA LYS A 86 -3.63 14.48 -19.74
C LYS A 86 -3.18 13.10 -20.25
N SER A 87 -2.16 12.51 -19.65
CA SER A 87 -2.24 11.08 -19.36
C SER A 87 -3.01 10.96 -18.06
N THR A 88 -4.24 10.47 -18.15
CA THR A 88 -5.04 10.05 -17.01
C THR A 88 -4.39 8.83 -16.37
N GLU A 89 -3.26 9.00 -15.70
CA GLU A 89 -2.80 8.04 -14.71
C GLU A 89 -3.49 8.38 -13.40
N GLU A 90 -4.53 7.60 -13.13
CA GLU A 90 -5.30 7.62 -11.89
C GLU A 90 -4.32 7.62 -10.70
N LYS A 91 -4.23 8.73 -9.95
CA LYS A 91 -3.39 8.81 -8.73
C LYS A 91 -3.96 7.83 -7.71
N VAL A 92 -3.42 6.62 -7.68
CA VAL A 92 -3.88 5.54 -6.82
C VAL A 92 -3.40 5.80 -5.38
N SER A 93 -4.30 6.31 -4.53
CA SER A 93 -4.04 6.47 -3.10
C SER A 93 -3.80 5.10 -2.44
N CYS A 94 -2.67 4.95 -1.75
CA CYS A 94 -2.29 3.72 -1.05
C CYS A 94 -3.37 3.27 -0.05
N GLU A 95 -3.89 4.22 0.72
CA GLU A 95 -4.94 3.98 1.70
C GLU A 95 -6.26 3.59 1.02
N ALA A 96 -6.60 4.22 -0.10
CA ALA A 96 -7.80 3.88 -0.87
C ALA A 96 -7.71 2.47 -1.48
N GLU A 97 -6.53 2.02 -1.91
CA GLU A 97 -6.35 0.64 -2.35
C GLU A 97 -6.40 -0.35 -1.19
N MET A 98 -5.72 -0.05 -0.07
CA MET A 98 -5.77 -0.91 1.11
C MET A 98 -7.17 -1.01 1.71
N ALA A 99 -8.01 0.03 1.59
CA ALA A 99 -9.40 0.00 2.02
C ALA A 99 -10.26 -0.98 1.21
N LYS A 100 -9.84 -1.36 0.00
CA LYS A 100 -10.52 -2.38 -0.82
C LYS A 100 -10.29 -3.80 -0.32
N LEU A 101 -9.39 -4.01 0.65
CA LEU A 101 -9.09 -5.33 1.23
C LEU A 101 -10.20 -5.79 2.19
N VAL A 102 -11.32 -6.19 1.59
CA VAL A 102 -12.46 -6.82 2.26
C VAL A 102 -12.88 -8.01 1.42
N GLN A 103 -12.89 -9.21 2.00
CA GLN A 103 -13.19 -10.45 1.26
C GLN A 103 -14.64 -10.46 0.77
N GLY A 104 -15.59 -10.05 1.60
CA GLY A 104 -17.00 -10.03 1.23
C GLY A 104 -17.49 -11.41 0.80
N THR A 105 -17.98 -11.52 -0.44
CA THR A 105 -18.47 -12.74 -1.07
C THR A 105 -17.42 -13.48 -1.90
N MET A 106 -16.20 -12.92 -2.04
CA MET A 106 -15.13 -13.54 -2.83
C MET A 106 -14.64 -14.83 -2.17
N ASP A 107 -14.28 -15.81 -2.99
CA ASP A 107 -13.54 -16.96 -2.48
C ASP A 107 -12.12 -16.56 -2.04
N LEU A 108 -11.45 -17.47 -1.31
CA LEU A 108 -10.13 -17.18 -0.75
C LEU A 108 -9.07 -16.91 -1.84
N THR A 109 -9.18 -17.57 -2.99
CA THR A 109 -8.26 -17.42 -4.13
C THR A 109 -8.50 -16.08 -4.82
N GLU A 110 -9.75 -15.73 -5.10
CA GLU A 110 -10.15 -14.45 -5.67
C GLU A 110 -9.70 -13.28 -4.79
N TYR A 111 -9.89 -13.42 -3.48
CA TYR A 111 -9.48 -12.43 -2.50
C TYR A 111 -7.95 -12.31 -2.39
N TYR A 112 -7.21 -13.42 -2.52
CA TYR A 112 -5.76 -13.38 -2.66
C TYR A 112 -5.33 -12.64 -3.94
N GLN A 113 -5.98 -12.91 -5.08
CA GLN A 113 -5.69 -12.21 -6.34
C GLN A 113 -6.01 -10.71 -6.28
N LEU A 114 -7.00 -10.30 -5.47
CA LEU A 114 -7.24 -8.88 -5.18
C LEU A 114 -6.02 -8.25 -4.45
N GLY A 115 -5.51 -8.91 -3.41
CA GLY A 115 -4.31 -8.46 -2.70
C GLY A 115 -3.08 -8.36 -3.61
N VAL A 116 -2.87 -9.34 -4.49
CA VAL A 116 -1.78 -9.32 -5.49
C VAL A 116 -1.93 -8.15 -6.48
N ARG A 117 -3.15 -7.86 -6.94
CA ARG A 117 -3.42 -6.70 -7.80
C ARG A 117 -3.09 -5.38 -7.11
N ILE A 118 -3.46 -5.25 -5.83
CA ILE A 118 -3.13 -4.07 -5.03
C ILE A 118 -1.61 -3.94 -4.85
N LEU A 119 -0.89 -5.02 -4.52
CA LEU A 119 0.57 -4.99 -4.44
C LEU A 119 1.23 -4.49 -5.73
N ARG A 120 0.76 -4.96 -6.90
CA ARG A 120 1.26 -4.48 -8.20
C ARG A 120 0.97 -3.00 -8.42
N ARG A 121 -0.24 -2.53 -8.11
CA ARG A 121 -0.62 -1.11 -8.23
C ARG A 121 0.24 -0.20 -7.35
N LEU A 122 0.60 -0.68 -6.16
CA LEU A 122 1.46 0.05 -5.22
C LEU A 122 2.96 -0.12 -5.51
N GLY A 123 3.33 -0.93 -6.50
CA GLY A 123 4.74 -1.23 -6.82
C GLY A 123 5.48 -1.92 -5.67
N ILE A 124 4.78 -2.70 -4.86
CA ILE A 124 5.34 -3.46 -3.72
C ILE A 124 5.59 -4.89 -4.21
N LYS A 125 6.82 -5.38 -4.00
CA LYS A 125 7.16 -6.77 -4.27
C LYS A 125 6.72 -7.63 -3.09
N ASP A 126 6.08 -8.76 -3.37
CA ASP A 126 5.73 -9.75 -2.36
C ASP A 126 6.98 -10.59 -1.99
N GLN A 127 7.89 -9.99 -1.23
CA GLN A 127 9.16 -10.61 -0.85
C GLN A 127 9.48 -10.34 0.61
N ALA A 128 9.93 -11.37 1.31
CA ALA A 128 10.33 -11.27 2.70
C ALA A 128 11.54 -10.32 2.85
N ALA A 129 11.58 -9.62 3.98
CA ALA A 129 12.71 -8.75 4.31
C ALA A 129 14.01 -9.56 4.43
N SER A 130 15.02 -9.24 3.62
CA SER A 130 16.38 -9.79 3.79
C SER A 130 17.21 -9.03 4.83
N THR A 131 16.65 -8.01 5.49
CA THR A 131 17.38 -7.07 6.37
C THR A 131 16.77 -7.04 7.78
N PRO A 132 17.59 -6.96 8.85
CA PRO A 132 17.13 -6.93 10.23
C PRO A 132 16.35 -5.64 10.57
N ALA A 133 15.55 -5.68 11.65
CA ALA A 133 14.54 -4.69 12.02
C ALA A 133 14.99 -3.21 12.02
N LYS A 134 16.27 -2.93 12.31
CA LYS A 134 16.84 -1.57 12.34
C LYS A 134 17.13 -0.97 10.94
N GLY A 135 16.89 -1.70 9.85
CA GLY A 135 17.08 -1.24 8.48
C GLY A 135 15.94 -1.59 7.52
N ARG A 136 14.72 -1.84 8.04
CA ARG A 136 13.56 -2.20 7.21
C ARG A 136 13.25 -1.07 6.23
N LYS A 137 13.37 -1.38 4.94
CA LYS A 137 12.94 -0.49 3.86
C LYS A 137 11.44 -0.20 4.01
N PRO A 138 10.96 1.02 3.69
CA PRO A 138 9.54 1.37 3.76
C PRO A 138 8.61 0.42 2.99
N GLU A 139 9.13 -0.23 1.95
CA GLU A 139 8.43 -1.25 1.16
C GLU A 139 8.05 -2.47 1.98
N ILE A 140 8.91 -2.87 2.93
CA ILE A 140 8.66 -3.99 3.85
C ILE A 140 7.54 -3.61 4.81
N LEU A 141 7.55 -2.38 5.34
CA LEU A 141 6.49 -1.90 6.24
C LEU A 141 5.14 -1.80 5.54
N LEU A 142 5.13 -1.39 4.26
CA LEU A 142 3.91 -1.35 3.45
C LEU A 142 3.38 -2.75 3.13
N LEU A 143 4.27 -3.72 2.87
CA LEU A 143 3.90 -5.11 2.70
C LEU A 143 3.30 -5.69 3.99
N GLU A 144 3.95 -5.46 5.14
CA GLU A 144 3.45 -5.87 6.46
C GLU A 144 2.07 -5.27 6.76
N ALA A 145 1.88 -3.98 6.48
CA ALA A 145 0.58 -3.31 6.63
C ALA A 145 -0.49 -3.90 5.71
N LEU A 146 -0.14 -4.20 4.46
CA LEU A 146 -1.03 -4.81 3.49
C LEU A 146 -1.44 -6.22 3.92
N ILE A 147 -0.49 -7.05 4.37
CA ILE A 147 -0.76 -8.40 4.89
C ILE A 147 -1.69 -8.31 6.09
N GLY A 148 -1.41 -7.40 7.03
CA GLY A 148 -2.27 -7.17 8.19
C GLY A 148 -3.69 -6.76 7.81
N LYS A 149 -3.85 -5.86 6.82
CA LYS A 149 -5.16 -5.47 6.29
C LYS A 149 -5.86 -6.63 5.59
N TRP A 150 -5.14 -7.39 4.77
CA TRP A 150 -5.67 -8.55 4.05
C TRP A 150 -6.22 -9.60 5.02
N ILE A 151 -5.45 -9.96 6.07
CA ILE A 151 -5.87 -10.89 7.13
C ILE A 151 -7.14 -10.38 7.83
N ARG A 152 -7.17 -9.10 8.22
CA ARG A 152 -8.32 -8.52 8.92
C ARG A 152 -9.58 -8.50 8.06
N GLY A 153 -9.43 -8.37 6.74
CA GLY A 153 -10.52 -8.38 5.77
C GLY A 153 -11.09 -9.76 5.45
N LEU A 154 -10.54 -10.85 5.99
CA LEU A 154 -11.08 -12.21 5.82
C LEU A 154 -12.45 -12.36 6.49
N THR A 155 -13.39 -13.01 5.79
CA THR A 155 -14.78 -13.23 6.24
C THR A 155 -14.84 -14.30 7.34
N LYS A 156 -14.05 -15.37 7.23
CA LYS A 156 -14.04 -16.46 8.22
C LYS A 156 -13.26 -16.04 9.47
N SER A 157 -14.00 -15.75 10.55
CA SER A 157 -13.41 -15.26 11.80
C SER A 157 -12.33 -16.20 12.37
N ARG A 158 -12.52 -17.52 12.27
CA ARG A 158 -11.57 -18.50 12.81
C ARG A 158 -10.24 -18.53 12.03
N THR A 159 -10.30 -18.50 10.70
CA THR A 159 -9.12 -18.33 9.84
C THR A 159 -8.39 -17.04 10.17
N ARG A 160 -9.13 -15.93 10.30
CA ARG A 160 -8.57 -14.63 10.66
C ARG A 160 -7.86 -14.64 12.01
N THR A 161 -8.47 -15.15 13.07
CA THR A 161 -7.86 -15.21 14.41
C THR A 161 -6.56 -16.01 14.39
N ARG A 162 -6.56 -17.18 13.77
CA ARG A 162 -5.37 -18.03 13.67
C ARG A 162 -4.23 -17.38 12.88
N LEU A 163 -4.54 -16.58 11.86
CA LEU A 163 -3.53 -15.84 11.11
C LEU A 163 -2.99 -14.63 11.89
N ILE A 164 -3.82 -13.98 12.70
CA ILE A 164 -3.38 -12.89 13.59
C ILE A 164 -2.40 -13.43 14.65
N GLU A 165 -2.64 -14.62 15.21
CA GLU A 165 -1.75 -15.26 16.19
C GLU A 165 -0.33 -15.52 15.65
N VAL A 166 -0.19 -15.72 14.34
CA VAL A 166 1.10 -16.00 13.68
C VAL A 166 1.52 -14.87 12.74
N SER A 167 0.96 -13.67 12.90
CA SER A 167 1.18 -12.58 11.93
C SER A 167 2.64 -12.21 11.73
N ASP A 168 3.46 -12.38 12.76
CA ASP A 168 4.89 -12.08 12.73
C ASP A 168 5.70 -13.05 11.85
N GLU A 169 5.15 -14.24 11.59
CA GLU A 169 5.74 -15.25 10.70
C GLU A 169 5.32 -15.04 9.23
N LEU A 170 4.25 -14.27 9.01
CA LEU A 170 3.65 -14.05 7.69
C LEU A 170 4.33 -12.88 6.97
N THR A 171 5.53 -13.14 6.47
CA THR A 171 6.38 -12.13 5.81
C THR A 171 5.98 -11.81 4.37
N THR A 172 5.07 -12.58 3.78
CA THR A 172 4.55 -12.38 2.41
C THR A 172 3.05 -12.62 2.36
N LEU A 173 2.37 -11.99 1.39
CA LEU A 173 0.96 -12.23 1.12
C LEU A 173 0.72 -13.68 0.68
N ALA A 174 1.63 -14.24 -0.13
CA ALA A 174 1.59 -15.65 -0.49
C ALA A 174 1.64 -16.57 0.75
N ALA A 175 2.51 -16.29 1.73
CA ALA A 175 2.58 -17.07 2.97
C ALA A 175 1.27 -17.00 3.76
N ALA A 176 0.68 -15.80 3.88
CA ALA A 176 -0.61 -15.61 4.53
C ALA A 176 -1.73 -16.41 3.83
N TYR A 177 -1.76 -16.38 2.49
CA TYR A 177 -2.72 -17.14 1.69
C TYR A 177 -2.59 -18.66 1.87
N TYR A 178 -1.38 -19.22 1.76
CA TYR A 178 -1.18 -20.66 1.94
C TYR A 178 -1.52 -21.12 3.36
N LYS A 179 -1.19 -20.32 4.38
CA LYS A 179 -1.58 -20.61 5.76
C LYS A 179 -3.10 -20.59 5.92
N ALA A 180 -3.79 -19.62 5.34
CA ALA A 180 -5.25 -19.55 5.32
C ALA A 180 -5.86 -20.80 4.69
N LEU A 181 -5.35 -21.21 3.53
CA LEU A 181 -5.78 -22.40 2.80
C LEU A 181 -5.63 -23.67 3.64
N ASN A 182 -4.50 -23.82 4.34
CA ASN A 182 -4.25 -24.96 5.21
C ASN A 182 -5.19 -24.98 6.43
N ILE A 183 -5.48 -23.82 7.02
CA ILE A 183 -6.45 -23.72 8.12
C ILE A 183 -7.84 -24.16 7.65
N GLU A 184 -8.30 -23.66 6.50
CA GLU A 184 -9.62 -24.00 5.97
C GLU A 184 -9.74 -25.47 5.57
N LYS A 185 -8.69 -26.05 4.98
CA LYS A 185 -8.64 -27.48 4.68
C LYS A 185 -8.69 -28.33 5.95
N ALA A 186 -7.89 -27.99 6.96
CA ALA A 186 -7.89 -28.71 8.22
C ALA A 186 -9.26 -28.67 8.91
N GLU A 187 -9.97 -27.54 8.84
CA GLU A 187 -11.32 -27.40 9.38
C GLU A 187 -12.36 -28.21 8.61
N LEU A 188 -12.22 -28.30 7.29
CA LEU A 188 -13.10 -29.12 6.47
C LEU A 188 -12.96 -30.60 6.82
N GLU A 189 -11.73 -31.10 6.94
CA GLU A 189 -11.48 -32.50 7.34
C GLU A 189 -12.00 -32.80 8.74
N LEU A 190 -11.77 -31.88 9.71
CA LEU A 190 -12.29 -32.03 11.08
C LEU A 190 -13.83 -32.07 11.13
N LYS A 191 -14.51 -31.34 10.23
CA LYS A 191 -15.97 -31.39 10.10
C LYS A 191 -16.44 -32.71 9.52
N LYS A 192 -15.76 -33.23 8.49
CA LYS A 192 -16.09 -34.54 7.90
C LYS A 192 -15.93 -35.66 8.93
N ASP A 193 -14.83 -35.67 9.66
CA ASP A 193 -14.56 -36.68 10.70
C ASP A 193 -15.63 -36.67 11.81
N LYS A 194 -16.08 -35.48 12.24
CA LYS A 194 -17.17 -35.36 13.21
C LYS A 194 -18.47 -35.93 12.68
N GLN A 195 -18.84 -35.59 11.45
CA GLN A 195 -20.07 -36.08 10.82
C GLN A 195 -20.04 -37.60 10.61
N SER A 196 -18.89 -38.18 10.23
CA SER A 196 -18.74 -39.62 10.11
C SER A 196 -18.96 -40.33 11.45
N ARG A 197 -18.36 -39.81 12.53
CA ARG A 197 -18.53 -40.37 13.89
C ARG A 197 -19.94 -40.23 14.44
N GLU A 198 -20.65 -39.15 14.09
CA GLU A 198 -22.06 -38.96 14.48
C GLU A 198 -22.95 -39.97 13.77
N ARG A 199 -22.74 -40.20 12.45
CA ARG A 199 -23.48 -41.22 11.70
C ARG A 199 -23.23 -42.64 12.21
N GLU A 200 -22.00 -42.97 12.57
CA GLU A 200 -21.67 -44.28 13.15
C GLU A 200 -22.38 -44.53 14.50
N LYS A 201 -22.60 -43.47 15.29
CA LYS A 201 -23.34 -43.54 16.56
C LYS A 201 -24.85 -43.62 16.41
N GLU A 202 -25.42 -43.14 15.30
CA GLU A 202 -26.85 -43.25 15.01
C GLU A 202 -27.24 -44.62 14.44
N ILE A 203 -26.26 -45.39 13.96
CA ILE A 203 -26.45 -46.71 13.34
C ILE A 203 -26.14 -47.86 14.33
N SER A 204 -25.44 -47.58 15.44
CA SER A 204 -25.22 -48.53 16.56
C SER A 204 -26.29 -48.37 17.64
#